data_AF-K2RC29-F1
#
_entry.id   AF-K2RC29-F1
#
_cell.length_a   1.000
_cell.length_b   1.000
_cell.length_c   1.000
_cell.angle_alpha   90.00
_cell.angle_beta   90.00
_cell.angle_gamma   90.00
#
_symmetry.space_group_name_H-M   'P 1'
#
loop_
_entity.id
_entity.type
_entity.pdbx_description
1 polymer ?
#
loop_
_entity_poly.entity_id
_entity_poly.type
_entity_poly.pdbx_seq_one_letter_code
_entity_poly.pdbx_strand_id
1 'polypeptide(L)'
;MWYSTLETPAVNGTEGTGKERYRVQLNMSWPVEKSEDEVARTDADRLKFMKERARKFDQRLRRVWVEIPEDTEVTEVKLADWECLEWDNRNCQVTLAGDAAHAMTMYRGEAANHGLLDAMLLVNALKRSNSGEKCQKEAIEEYEREMRERTGPAVLMSRQACYDAHAWENLKEDCAILKRRAIKSLH
;
A
#
# COMPACT_ATOMS: atom_id res chain seq x y z
N MET A 1 -4.79 10.50 -7.74
CA MET A 1 -4.17 9.86 -8.93
C MET A 1 -2.76 9.44 -8.54
N TRP A 2 -2.39 8.19 -8.81
CA TRP A 2 -1.03 7.68 -8.65
C TRP A 2 -0.46 7.31 -10.02
N TYR A 3 0.84 7.56 -10.21
CA TYR A 3 1.59 7.24 -11.42
C TYR A 3 2.84 6.44 -11.03
N SER A 4 3.12 5.37 -11.76
CA SER A 4 4.37 4.62 -11.63
C SER A 4 4.89 4.20 -13.01
N THR A 5 6.20 4.34 -13.23
CA THR A 5 6.86 3.77 -14.41
C THR A 5 7.25 2.33 -14.09
N LEU A 6 6.72 1.37 -14.85
CA LEU A 6 7.00 -0.06 -14.71
C LEU A 6 8.20 -0.50 -15.57
N GLU A 7 8.32 0.06 -16.78
CA GLU A 7 9.41 -0.25 -17.70
C GLU A 7 9.85 1.00 -18.46
N THR A 8 11.16 1.11 -18.67
CA THR A 8 11.78 2.11 -19.55
C THR A 8 12.20 1.46 -20.87
N PRO A 9 12.47 2.27 -21.92
CA PRO A 9 13.02 1.76 -23.18
C PRO A 9 14.26 0.89 -23.02
N ALA A 10 15.15 1.25 -22.08
CA ALA A 10 16.34 0.46 -21.77
C ALA A 10 15.99 -0.92 -21.19
N VAL A 11 15.00 -0.99 -20.27
CA VAL A 11 14.60 -2.24 -19.61
C VAL A 11 13.82 -3.16 -20.55
N ASN A 12 12.96 -2.60 -21.41
CA ASN A 12 12.15 -3.38 -22.35
C ASN A 12 12.81 -3.54 -23.74
N GLY A 13 14.06 -3.09 -23.91
CA GLY A 13 14.85 -3.26 -25.12
C GLY A 13 14.38 -2.46 -26.34
N THR A 14 13.62 -1.38 -26.14
CA THR A 14 13.13 -0.50 -27.22
C THR A 14 13.96 0.76 -27.42
N GLU A 15 14.99 0.99 -26.59
CA GLU A 15 15.91 2.11 -26.71
C GLU A 15 16.62 2.13 -28.07
N GLY A 16 16.59 3.28 -28.76
CA GLY A 16 17.24 3.47 -30.06
C GLY A 16 16.56 2.75 -31.24
N THR A 17 15.44 2.05 -31.04
CA THR A 17 14.76 1.30 -32.11
C THR A 17 13.77 2.15 -32.93
N GLY A 18 13.61 3.44 -32.59
CA GLY A 18 12.56 4.32 -33.14
C GLY A 18 11.13 3.93 -32.71
N LYS A 19 10.99 2.96 -31.79
CA LYS A 19 9.72 2.49 -31.21
C LYS A 19 9.80 2.50 -29.67
N GLU A 20 10.55 3.46 -29.14
CA GLU A 20 10.76 3.63 -27.71
C GLU A 20 9.42 3.77 -27.00
N ARG A 21 9.23 2.96 -25.96
CA ARG A 21 8.01 3.01 -25.15
C ARG A 21 8.31 2.83 -23.68
N TYR A 22 7.50 3.51 -22.88
CA TYR A 22 7.40 3.28 -21.45
C TYR A 22 6.18 2.43 -21.17
N ARG A 23 6.28 1.54 -20.19
CA ARG A 23 5.11 0.91 -19.58
C ARG A 23 4.86 1.58 -18.25
N VAL A 24 3.64 2.06 -18.02
CA VAL A 24 3.28 2.82 -16.83
C VAL A 24 2.04 2.21 -16.18
N GLN A 25 1.88 2.43 -14.89
CA GLN A 25 0.67 2.13 -14.13
C GLN A 25 0.04 3.45 -13.68
N LEU A 26 -1.25 3.59 -13.94
CA LEU A 26 -2.07 4.69 -13.46
C LEU A 26 -3.12 4.15 -12.52
N ASN A 27 -3.22 4.73 -11.32
CA ASN A 27 -4.28 4.37 -10.38
C ASN A 27 -5.17 5.58 -10.09
N MET A 28 -6.48 5.36 -10.09
CA MET A 28 -7.49 6.30 -9.64
C MET A 28 -8.34 5.62 -8.56
N SER A 29 -8.60 6.35 -7.50
CA SER A 29 -9.40 5.93 -6.36
C SER A 29 -10.43 7.01 -6.08
N TRP A 30 -11.57 6.61 -5.54
CA TRP A 30 -12.67 7.49 -5.15
C TRP A 30 -13.47 6.83 -4.01
N PRO A 31 -14.14 7.63 -3.16
CA PRO A 31 -15.08 7.08 -2.19
C PRO A 31 -16.29 6.49 -2.90
N VAL A 32 -16.78 5.36 -2.41
CA VAL A 32 -18.07 4.79 -2.84
C VAL A 32 -19.14 5.30 -1.89
N GLU A 33 -19.93 6.28 -2.33
CA GLU A 33 -21.02 6.85 -1.51
C GLU A 33 -22.38 6.29 -1.92
N LYS A 34 -22.53 5.94 -3.20
CA LYS A 34 -23.75 5.38 -3.78
C LYS A 34 -23.43 4.20 -4.68
N SER A 35 -24.45 3.42 -5.04
CA SER A 35 -24.29 2.27 -5.94
C SER A 35 -23.68 2.62 -7.29
N GLU A 36 -23.86 3.85 -7.78
CA GLU A 36 -23.30 4.34 -9.03
C GLU A 36 -21.81 4.64 -8.94
N ASP A 37 -21.26 4.74 -7.73
CA ASP A 37 -19.82 4.91 -7.49
C ASP A 37 -19.09 3.56 -7.48
N GLU A 38 -19.79 2.44 -7.42
CA GLU A 38 -19.19 1.10 -7.42
C GLU A 38 -18.33 0.86 -8.66
N VAL A 39 -17.27 0.07 -8.49
CA VAL A 39 -16.37 -0.25 -9.58
C VAL A 39 -17.11 -1.10 -10.62
N ALA A 40 -17.06 -0.66 -11.87
CA ALA A 40 -17.72 -1.37 -12.97
C ALA A 40 -17.14 -2.79 -13.15
N ARG A 41 -17.94 -3.68 -13.75
CA ARG A 41 -17.59 -5.11 -13.88
C ARG A 41 -16.62 -5.41 -15.02
N THR A 42 -16.65 -4.62 -16.09
CA THR A 42 -15.84 -4.84 -17.29
C THR A 42 -14.73 -3.80 -17.39
N ASP A 43 -13.62 -4.15 -18.02
CA ASP A 43 -12.47 -3.25 -18.19
C ASP A 43 -12.84 -2.01 -19.02
N ALA A 44 -13.64 -2.19 -20.07
CA ALA A 44 -14.15 -1.10 -20.90
C ALA A 44 -15.01 -0.11 -20.09
N ASP A 45 -15.92 -0.62 -19.24
CA ASP A 45 -16.75 0.24 -18.40
C ASP A 45 -15.94 0.91 -17.29
N ARG A 46 -14.96 0.20 -16.69
CA ARG A 46 -14.02 0.78 -15.71
C ARG A 46 -13.25 1.94 -16.33
N LEU A 47 -12.68 1.73 -17.52
CA LEU A 47 -11.92 2.75 -18.22
C LEU A 47 -12.79 3.96 -18.57
N LYS A 48 -13.99 3.73 -19.12
CA LYS A 48 -14.96 4.79 -19.40
C LYS A 48 -15.28 5.60 -18.14
N PHE A 49 -15.46 4.93 -17.01
CA PHE A 49 -15.73 5.58 -15.74
C PHE A 49 -14.55 6.42 -15.23
N MET A 50 -13.33 5.89 -15.33
CA MET A 50 -12.11 6.63 -15.00
C MET A 50 -11.95 7.87 -15.88
N LYS A 51 -12.19 7.76 -17.19
CA LYS A 51 -12.16 8.89 -18.14
C LYS A 51 -13.19 9.96 -17.79
N GLU A 52 -14.41 9.55 -17.41
CA GLU A 52 -15.47 10.46 -16.98
C GLU A 52 -15.07 11.25 -15.73
N ARG A 53 -14.55 10.56 -14.71
CA ARG A 53 -14.07 11.21 -13.47
C ARG A 53 -12.91 12.16 -13.72
N ALA A 54 -12.00 11.81 -14.63
CA ALA A 54 -10.87 12.66 -15.01
C ALA A 54 -11.27 13.96 -15.71
N ARG A 55 -12.53 14.15 -16.16
CA ARG A 55 -12.98 15.40 -16.79
C ARG A 55 -12.79 16.63 -15.89
N LYS A 56 -12.86 16.43 -14.58
CA LYS A 56 -12.67 17.48 -13.55
C LYS A 56 -11.20 17.81 -13.29
N PHE A 57 -10.26 17.04 -13.83
CA PHE A 57 -8.84 17.28 -13.59
C PHE A 57 -8.32 18.45 -14.44
N ASP A 58 -7.20 19.03 -14.00
CA ASP A 58 -6.40 19.95 -14.83
C ASP A 58 -6.15 19.33 -16.22
N GLN A 59 -6.10 20.18 -17.25
CA GLN A 59 -6.00 19.75 -18.65
C GLN A 59 -4.85 18.77 -18.88
N ARG A 60 -3.71 18.94 -18.21
CA ARG A 60 -2.53 18.08 -18.36
C ARG A 60 -2.80 16.67 -17.83
N LEU A 61 -3.42 16.55 -16.67
CA LEU A 61 -3.75 15.27 -16.06
C LEU A 61 -4.92 14.61 -16.76
N ARG A 62 -5.95 15.37 -17.15
CA ARG A 62 -7.09 14.87 -17.93
C ARG A 62 -6.65 14.21 -19.23
N ARG A 63 -5.69 14.82 -19.93
CA ARG A 63 -5.16 14.30 -21.20
C ARG A 63 -4.63 12.87 -21.04
N VAL A 64 -3.87 12.60 -19.97
CA VAL A 64 -3.31 11.28 -19.68
C VAL A 64 -4.40 10.21 -19.60
N TRP A 65 -5.57 10.52 -19.02
CA TRP A 65 -6.68 9.57 -18.92
C TRP A 65 -7.44 9.39 -20.23
N VAL A 66 -7.71 10.48 -20.95
CA VAL A 66 -8.49 10.45 -22.19
C VAL A 66 -7.76 9.67 -23.29
N GLU A 67 -6.43 9.76 -23.34
CA GLU A 67 -5.58 9.10 -24.33
C GLU A 67 -5.34 7.60 -24.07
N ILE A 68 -5.82 7.04 -22.95
CA ILE A 68 -5.70 5.60 -22.68
C ILE A 68 -6.49 4.81 -23.74
N PRO A 69 -5.88 3.83 -24.44
CA PRO A 69 -6.57 2.99 -25.42
C PRO A 69 -7.76 2.21 -24.83
N GLU A 70 -8.84 2.07 -25.58
CA GLU A 70 -10.08 1.41 -25.12
C GLU A 70 -9.91 -0.09 -24.83
N ASP A 71 -8.86 -0.71 -25.37
CA ASP A 71 -8.47 -2.11 -25.15
C ASP A 71 -7.51 -2.30 -23.97
N THR A 72 -7.26 -1.24 -23.18
CA THR A 72 -6.42 -1.32 -21.98
C THR A 72 -7.10 -2.16 -20.90
N GLU A 73 -6.40 -3.18 -20.39
CA GLU A 73 -6.85 -3.93 -19.22
C GLU A 73 -6.92 -3.04 -17.98
N VAL A 74 -8.00 -3.14 -17.21
CA VAL A 74 -8.23 -2.33 -16.01
C VAL A 74 -8.59 -3.22 -14.84
N THR A 75 -7.71 -3.25 -13.84
CA THR A 75 -7.88 -4.06 -12.63
C THR A 75 -8.48 -3.25 -11.48
N GLU A 76 -9.52 -3.79 -10.85
CA GLU A 76 -10.02 -3.28 -9.58
C GLU A 76 -9.04 -3.66 -8.45
N VAL A 77 -8.67 -2.67 -7.64
CA VAL A 77 -7.92 -2.89 -6.39
C VAL A 77 -8.85 -2.58 -5.23
N LYS A 78 -9.27 -3.63 -4.51
CA LYS A 78 -10.05 -3.47 -3.28
C LYS A 78 -9.13 -3.09 -2.14
N LEU A 79 -9.31 -1.88 -1.62
CA LEU A 79 -8.60 -1.42 -0.45
C LEU A 79 -9.21 -2.06 0.78
N ALA A 80 -8.39 -2.81 1.52
CA ALA A 80 -8.72 -3.34 2.82
C ALA A 80 -7.51 -3.15 3.73
N ASP A 81 -7.78 -2.90 5.00
CA ASP A 81 -6.78 -2.88 6.04
C ASP A 81 -7.30 -3.62 7.27
N TRP A 82 -6.39 -4.05 8.13
CA TRP A 82 -6.73 -4.59 9.44
C TRP A 82 -5.65 -4.23 10.43
N GLU A 83 -6.09 -3.81 11.61
CA GLU A 83 -5.19 -3.54 12.71
C GLU A 83 -4.49 -4.83 13.12
N CYS A 84 -3.31 -4.67 13.73
CA CYS A 84 -2.54 -5.80 14.19
C CYS A 84 -3.19 -6.41 15.44
N LEU A 85 -4.16 -7.30 15.23
CA LEU A 85 -4.94 -7.94 16.29
C LEU A 85 -4.10 -8.92 17.11
N GLU A 86 -4.65 -9.37 18.23
CA GLU A 86 -4.16 -10.57 18.91
C GLU A 86 -4.61 -11.83 18.17
N TRP A 87 -3.80 -12.89 18.24
CA TRP A 87 -4.13 -14.19 17.67
C TRP A 87 -3.63 -15.33 18.56
N ASP A 88 -4.22 -16.51 18.40
CA ASP A 88 -3.68 -17.73 18.99
C ASP A 88 -2.41 -18.16 18.23
N ASN A 89 -1.27 -17.81 18.81
CA ASN A 89 0.06 -18.10 18.27
C ASN A 89 0.54 -19.54 18.58
N ARG A 90 -0.35 -20.41 19.09
CA ARG A 90 -0.12 -21.83 19.38
C ARG A 90 1.09 -22.04 20.28
N ASN A 91 1.12 -21.37 21.42
CA ASN A 91 2.27 -21.36 22.34
C ASN A 91 3.57 -20.91 21.63
N CYS A 92 3.49 -19.84 20.84
CA CYS A 92 4.62 -19.27 20.10
C CYS A 92 5.27 -20.23 19.08
N GLN A 93 4.49 -21.17 18.54
CA GLN A 93 4.91 -22.05 17.45
C GLN A 93 4.53 -21.48 16.07
N VAL A 94 3.57 -20.55 16.03
CA VAL A 94 3.09 -19.90 14.82
C VAL A 94 3.08 -18.39 15.08
N THR A 95 3.54 -17.59 14.12
CA THR A 95 3.45 -16.13 14.21
C THR A 95 3.17 -15.53 12.83
N LEU A 96 2.83 -14.25 12.78
CA LEU A 96 2.50 -13.52 11.55
C LEU A 96 3.53 -12.40 11.30
N ALA A 97 3.63 -11.96 10.06
CA ALA A 97 4.49 -10.86 9.61
C ALA A 97 3.90 -10.20 8.36
N GLY A 98 4.28 -8.94 8.10
CA GLY A 98 3.84 -8.19 6.94
C GLY A 98 2.31 -8.07 6.88
N ASP A 99 1.76 -8.08 5.66
CA ASP A 99 0.32 -7.90 5.44
C ASP A 99 -0.53 -8.93 6.20
N ALA A 100 -0.03 -10.16 6.42
CA ALA A 100 -0.77 -11.17 7.19
C ALA A 100 -1.03 -10.72 8.64
N ALA A 101 -0.13 -9.91 9.22
CA ALA A 101 -0.28 -9.37 10.56
C ALA A 101 -0.94 -7.98 10.58
N HIS A 102 -0.64 -7.12 9.61
CA HIS A 102 -1.02 -5.70 9.66
C HIS A 102 -1.20 -5.07 8.27
N ALA A 103 -2.06 -5.63 7.41
CA ALA A 103 -2.30 -5.01 6.11
C ALA A 103 -2.76 -3.55 6.25
N MET A 104 -2.14 -2.68 5.45
CA MET A 104 -2.37 -1.24 5.46
C MET A 104 -2.84 -0.77 4.09
N THR A 105 -3.60 0.32 4.06
CA THR A 105 -3.87 1.00 2.78
C THR A 105 -2.58 1.64 2.24
N MET A 106 -2.48 1.76 0.92
CA MET A 106 -1.25 2.19 0.22
C MET A 106 -0.89 3.68 0.39
N TYR A 107 -1.71 4.49 1.07
CA TYR A 107 -1.63 5.96 1.04
C TYR A 107 -0.45 6.57 1.81
N ARG A 108 0.20 5.80 2.68
CA ARG A 108 1.47 6.19 3.33
C ARG A 108 2.70 5.49 2.76
N GLY A 109 2.52 4.41 1.98
CA GLY A 109 3.62 3.62 1.41
C GLY A 109 4.53 2.97 2.46
N GLU A 110 4.00 2.63 3.64
CA GLU A 110 4.77 2.12 4.78
C GLU A 110 4.72 0.59 4.93
N ALA A 111 3.72 -0.09 4.36
CA ALA A 111 3.50 -1.53 4.52
C ALA A 111 4.75 -2.38 4.20
N ALA A 112 5.40 -2.14 3.06
CA ALA A 112 6.60 -2.89 2.66
C ALA A 112 7.78 -2.68 3.63
N ASN A 113 7.94 -1.46 4.17
CA ASN A 113 9.00 -1.17 5.14
C ASN A 113 8.74 -1.90 6.46
N HIS A 114 7.48 -1.94 6.91
CA HIS A 114 7.10 -2.69 8.10
C HIS A 114 7.29 -4.19 7.90
N GLY A 115 6.87 -4.76 6.77
CA GLY A 115 7.09 -6.18 6.48
C GLY A 115 8.57 -6.58 6.40
N LEU A 116 9.43 -5.73 5.83
CA LEU A 116 10.88 -5.94 5.83
C LEU A 116 11.46 -5.92 7.24
N LEU A 117 11.02 -4.98 8.08
CA LEU A 117 11.44 -4.89 9.47
C LEU A 117 10.98 -6.11 10.28
N ASP A 118 9.76 -6.58 10.06
CA ASP A 118 9.25 -7.80 10.70
C ASP A 118 10.11 -9.01 10.36
N ALA A 119 10.46 -9.20 9.08
CA ALA A 119 11.30 -10.30 8.65
C ALA A 119 12.67 -10.27 9.34
N MET A 120 13.28 -9.08 9.46
CA MET A 120 14.55 -8.90 10.17
C MET A 120 14.42 -9.22 11.66
N LEU A 121 13.40 -8.67 12.34
CA LEU A 121 13.21 -8.86 13.78
C LEU A 121 12.82 -10.30 14.13
N LEU A 122 12.00 -10.95 13.31
CA LEU A 122 11.65 -12.36 13.45
C LEU A 122 12.89 -13.25 13.29
N VAL A 123 13.72 -13.01 12.27
CA VAL A 123 14.98 -13.74 12.10
C VAL A 123 15.90 -13.56 13.31
N ASN A 124 15.98 -12.35 13.87
CA ASN A 124 16.76 -12.10 15.08
C ASN A 124 16.19 -12.84 16.30
N ALA A 125 14.88 -12.84 16.50
CA ALA A 125 14.21 -13.59 17.57
C ALA A 125 14.52 -15.09 17.46
N LEU A 126 14.42 -15.66 16.25
CA LEU A 126 14.72 -17.07 15.99
C LEU A 126 16.21 -17.40 16.25
N LYS A 127 17.13 -16.52 15.86
CA LYS A 127 18.57 -16.69 16.15
C LYS A 127 18.87 -16.74 17.66
N ARG A 128 18.25 -15.83 18.44
CA ARG A 128 18.41 -15.77 19.91
C ARG A 128 17.81 -17.00 20.59
N SER A 129 16.70 -17.51 20.06
CA SER A 129 16.15 -18.79 20.50
C SER A 129 17.09 -19.95 20.20
N ASN A 130 17.65 -19.99 19.00
CA ASN A 130 18.52 -21.08 18.55
C ASN A 130 19.89 -21.09 19.27
N SER A 131 20.41 -19.92 19.66
CA SER A 131 21.64 -19.82 20.47
C SER A 131 21.44 -20.16 21.94
N GLY A 132 20.19 -20.31 22.39
CA GLY A 132 19.85 -20.51 23.81
C GLY A 132 19.91 -19.23 24.65
N GLU A 133 20.05 -18.05 24.03
CA GLU A 133 20.00 -16.77 24.74
C GLU A 133 18.61 -16.52 25.37
N LYS A 134 17.56 -16.92 24.66
CA LYS A 134 16.16 -16.88 25.12
C LYS A 134 15.45 -18.19 24.78
N CYS A 135 14.38 -18.52 25.50
CA CYS A 135 13.50 -19.57 24.99
C CYS A 135 12.66 -19.05 23.81
N GLN A 136 12.18 -19.94 22.94
CA GLN A 136 11.40 -19.56 21.74
C GLN A 136 10.18 -18.73 22.11
N LYS A 137 9.50 -19.10 23.20
CA LYS A 137 8.30 -18.40 23.68
C LYS A 137 8.60 -16.92 23.96
N GLU A 138 9.61 -16.65 24.78
CA GLU A 138 10.02 -15.28 25.12
C GLU A 138 10.46 -14.48 23.88
N ALA A 139 11.19 -15.11 22.96
CA ALA A 139 11.69 -14.45 21.75
C ALA A 139 10.55 -14.06 20.80
N ILE A 140 9.57 -14.95 20.58
CA ILE A 140 8.39 -14.66 19.75
C ILE A 140 7.45 -13.66 20.42
N GLU A 141 7.22 -13.76 21.73
CA GLU A 141 6.40 -12.78 22.48
C GLU A 141 6.99 -11.36 22.41
N GLU A 142 8.32 -11.23 22.45
CA GLU A 142 9.00 -9.94 22.27
C GLU A 142 8.84 -9.40 20.85
N TYR A 143 9.03 -10.25 19.83
CA TYR A 143 8.79 -9.88 18.44
C TYR A 143 7.35 -9.43 18.19
N GLU A 144 6.35 -10.21 18.63
CA GLU A 144 4.96 -9.89 18.39
C GLU A 144 4.51 -8.62 19.12
N ARG A 145 5.03 -8.38 20.34
CA ARG A 145 4.76 -7.14 21.08
C ARG A 145 5.30 -5.92 20.36
N GLU A 146 6.56 -5.96 19.94
CA GLU A 146 7.18 -4.87 19.16
C GLU A 146 6.38 -4.59 17.88
N MET A 147 6.09 -5.65 17.13
CA MET A 147 5.41 -5.53 15.86
C MET A 147 4.03 -4.91 16.06
N ARG A 148 3.23 -5.36 17.05
CA ARG A 148 1.90 -4.78 17.36
C ARG A 148 1.99 -3.30 17.76
N GLU A 149 2.91 -2.96 18.67
CA GLU A 149 3.10 -1.58 19.13
C GLU A 149 3.46 -0.62 18.00
N ARG A 150 4.26 -1.09 17.04
CA ARG A 150 4.68 -0.30 15.88
C ARG A 150 3.60 -0.20 14.81
N THR A 151 2.96 -1.32 14.45
CA THR A 151 2.13 -1.38 13.24
C THR A 151 0.68 -1.02 13.48
N GLY A 152 0.16 -1.18 14.70
CA GLY A 152 -1.21 -0.75 15.05
C GLY A 152 -1.47 0.73 14.68
N PRO A 153 -0.68 1.69 15.19
CA PRO A 153 -0.81 3.09 14.80
C PRO A 153 -0.56 3.34 13.30
N ALA A 154 0.35 2.60 12.68
CA ALA A 154 0.67 2.76 11.25
C ALA A 154 -0.49 2.37 10.32
N VAL A 155 -1.23 1.29 10.66
CA VAL A 155 -2.47 0.90 9.97
C VAL A 155 -3.48 2.05 10.07
N LEU A 156 -3.75 2.54 11.29
CA LEU A 156 -4.71 3.62 11.53
C LEU A 156 -4.35 4.91 10.78
N MET A 157 -3.08 5.29 10.78
CA MET A 157 -2.60 6.45 10.06
C MET A 157 -2.71 6.26 8.54
N SER A 158 -2.48 5.05 8.03
CA SER A 158 -2.65 4.74 6.60
C SER A 158 -4.12 4.82 6.21
N ARG A 159 -5.03 4.27 7.03
CA ARG A 159 -6.49 4.42 6.88
C ARG A 159 -6.89 5.89 6.81
N GLN A 160 -6.42 6.70 7.74
CA GLN A 160 -6.73 8.13 7.76
C GLN A 160 -6.17 8.84 6.51
N ALA A 161 -4.95 8.51 6.08
CA ALA A 161 -4.36 9.06 4.86
C ALA A 161 -5.18 8.70 3.61
N CYS A 162 -5.80 7.50 3.58
CA CYS A 162 -6.75 7.13 2.54
C CYS A 162 -7.96 8.06 2.50
N TYR A 163 -8.57 8.38 3.65
CA TYR A 163 -9.69 9.33 3.69
C TYR A 163 -9.26 10.74 3.32
N ASP A 164 -8.15 11.22 3.89
CA ASP A 164 -7.62 12.56 3.65
C ASP A 164 -7.29 12.79 2.16
N ALA A 165 -6.83 11.75 1.45
CA ALA A 165 -6.48 11.84 0.03
C ALA A 165 -7.68 12.13 -0.89
N HIS A 166 -8.89 11.93 -0.40
CA HIS A 166 -10.14 12.16 -1.15
C HIS A 166 -10.97 13.32 -0.59
N ALA A 167 -10.54 13.95 0.51
CA ALA A 167 -11.18 15.10 1.11
C ALA A 167 -10.29 16.33 0.95
N TRP A 168 -10.53 17.11 -0.10
CA TRP A 168 -9.71 18.30 -0.43
C TRP A 168 -9.55 19.27 0.75
N GLU A 169 -10.57 19.42 1.59
CA GLU A 169 -10.57 20.29 2.76
C GLU A 169 -9.60 19.82 3.88
N ASN A 170 -9.22 18.55 3.85
CA ASN A 170 -8.35 17.91 4.84
C ASN A 170 -6.88 17.88 4.41
N LEU A 171 -6.54 18.33 3.19
CA LEU A 171 -5.16 18.39 2.69
C LEU A 171 -4.42 19.64 3.23
N LYS A 172 -4.15 19.66 4.54
CA LYS A 172 -3.33 20.66 5.26
C LYS A 172 -2.02 20.03 5.73
N GLU A 173 -1.04 20.85 6.14
CA GLU A 173 0.31 20.37 6.56
C GLU A 173 0.28 19.29 7.66
N ASP A 174 -0.77 19.25 8.47
CA ASP A 174 -0.99 18.28 9.54
C ASP A 174 -1.77 17.03 9.13
N CYS A 175 -2.09 16.84 7.84
CA CYS A 175 -2.83 15.66 7.40
C CYS A 175 -1.97 14.40 7.48
N ALA A 176 -2.62 13.24 7.59
CA ALA A 176 -1.93 11.97 7.75
C ALA A 176 -1.07 11.59 6.54
N ILE A 177 -1.25 12.24 5.39
CA ILE A 177 -0.40 12.06 4.20
C ILE A 177 0.96 12.78 4.38
N LEU A 178 0.97 13.93 5.05
CA LEU A 178 2.15 14.81 5.18
C LEU A 178 2.91 14.63 6.51
N LYS A 179 2.27 14.05 7.54
CA LYS A 179 2.93 13.80 8.82
C LYS A 179 4.16 12.88 8.69
N ARG A 180 5.29 13.37 9.23
CA ARG A 180 6.57 12.64 9.34
C ARG A 180 6.36 11.24 9.92
N ARG A 181 7.08 10.27 9.36
CA ARG A 181 7.03 8.86 9.78
C ARG A 181 7.46 8.73 11.23
N ALA A 182 6.62 8.12 12.07
CA ALA A 182 6.95 7.84 13.46
C ALA A 182 7.65 6.48 13.55
N ILE A 183 8.97 6.46 13.32
CA ILE A 183 9.80 5.30 13.67
C ILE A 183 10.46 5.63 15.00
N LYS A 184 10.04 4.98 16.09
CA LYS A 184 10.80 5.02 17.34
C LYS A 184 12.16 4.37 17.07
N SER A 185 13.26 5.00 17.52
CA SER A 185 14.58 4.40 17.40
C SER A 185 14.59 3.05 18.14
N LEU A 186 14.95 1.99 17.43
CA LEU A 186 15.29 0.72 18.05
C LEU A 186 16.55 0.95 18.90
N HIS A 187 16.43 0.79 20.22
CA HIS A 187 17.55 0.80 21.17
C HIS A 187 18.07 -0.62 21.37
#